data_AF-A0A9D2D9W6-F1
#
_entry.id   AF-A0A9D2D9W6-F1
#
_cell.length_a   1.000
_cell.length_b   1.000
_cell.length_c   1.000
_cell.angle_alpha   90.00
_cell.angle_beta   90.00
_cell.angle_gamma   90.00
#
_symmetry.space_group_name_H-M   'P 1'
#
loop_
_entity.id
_entity.type
_entity.pdbx_description
1 polymer ?
#
loop_
_entity_poly.entity_id
_entity_poly.type
_entity_poly.pdbx_seq_one_letter_code
_entity_poly.pdbx_strand_id
1 'polypeptide(L)' 'MADNKKKQIPLRLSAKLYDAIAAWAEDDFRSVNGQIEYLLTECVRQRKKNGKYVSEHLDEPPELDIS' A
#
# COMPACT_ATOMS: atom_id res chain seq x y z
N MET A 1 11.20 -11.50 21.54
CA MET A 1 11.54 -10.82 20.28
C MET A 1 10.37 -11.08 19.34
N ALA A 2 9.63 -10.04 18.93
CA ALA A 2 8.50 -10.24 18.04
C ALA A 2 9.03 -10.75 16.70
N ASP A 3 8.55 -11.92 16.25
CA ASP A 3 8.93 -12.51 14.97
C ASP A 3 8.62 -11.54 13.83
N ASN A 4 9.63 -10.80 13.36
CA ASN A 4 9.56 -9.92 12.20
C ASN A 4 9.64 -10.71 10.87
N LYS A 5 9.08 -11.93 10.87
CA LYS A 5 9.08 -12.80 9.68
C LYS A 5 7.93 -12.37 8.78
N LYS A 6 8.27 -11.73 7.65
CA LYS A 6 7.31 -11.46 6.58
C LYS A 6 6.81 -12.78 6.00
N LYS A 7 5.49 -12.99 6.01
CA LYS A 7 4.86 -14.15 5.38
C LYS A 7 4.80 -13.93 3.88
N GLN A 8 5.44 -14.82 3.12
CA GLN A 8 5.35 -14.80 1.66
C GLN A 8 4.02 -15.42 1.22
N ILE A 9 3.29 -14.70 0.37
CA ILE A 9 2.00 -15.13 -0.18
C ILE A 9 2.09 -14.98 -1.70
N PRO A 10 1.79 -16.01 -2.50
CA PRO A 10 1.71 -15.86 -3.94
C PRO A 10 0.51 -14.96 -4.29
N LEU A 11 0.77 -13.81 -4.91
CA LEU A 11 -0.24 -12.86 -5.34
C LEU A 11 -0.38 -12.92 -6.86
N ARG A 12 -1.63 -13.03 -7.35
CA ARG A 12 -1.95 -12.98 -8.78
C ARG A 12 -2.53 -11.60 -9.09
N LEU A 13 -1.91 -10.89 -10.03
CA LEU A 13 -2.34 -9.58 -10.50
C LEU A 13 -2.50 -9.60 -12.03
N SER A 14 -3.38 -8.76 -12.56
CA SER A 14 -3.35 -8.47 -13.99
C SER A 14 -2.11 -7.64 -14.33
N ALA A 15 -1.59 -7.77 -15.54
CA ALA A 15 -0.42 -7.00 -15.99
C ALA A 15 -0.66 -5.48 -15.83
N LYS A 16 -1.83 -5.00 -16.28
CA LYS A 16 -2.22 -3.60 -16.16
C LYS A 16 -2.17 -3.06 -14.72
N LEU A 17 -2.61 -3.86 -13.74
CA LEU A 17 -2.58 -3.46 -12.34
C LEU A 17 -1.14 -3.45 -11.80
N TYR A 18 -0.33 -4.43 -12.18
CA TYR A 18 1.08 -4.48 -11.82
C TYR A 18 1.82 -3.24 -12.34
N ASP A 19 1.63 -2.89 -13.61
CA ASP A 19 2.29 -1.75 -14.25
C ASP A 19 1.92 -0.43 -13.55
N ALA A 20 0.64 -0.26 -13.19
CA ALA A 20 0.18 0.92 -12.45
C ALA A 20 0.81 1.02 -11.05
N ILE A 21 0.91 -0.10 -10.32
CA ILE A 21 1.57 -0.13 -9.00
C ILE A 21 3.08 0.12 -9.15
N ALA A 22 3.71 -0.41 -10.20
CA ALA A 22 5.13 -0.24 -10.45
C ALA A 22 5.49 1.22 -10.76
N ALA A 23 4.71 1.89 -11.63
CA ALA A 23 4.88 3.31 -11.92
C ALA A 23 4.74 4.16 -10.65
N TRP A 24 3.71 3.90 -9.83
CA TRP A 24 3.54 4.62 -8.57
C TRP A 24 4.69 4.36 -7.58
N ALA A 25 5.17 3.11 -7.50
CA ALA A 25 6.32 2.80 -6.67
C ALA A 25 7.58 3.55 -7.14
N GLU A 26 7.77 3.71 -8.44
CA GLU A 26 8.86 4.50 -9.03
C GLU A 26 8.76 5.98 -8.65
N ASP A 27 7.57 6.58 -8.80
CA ASP A 27 7.30 7.98 -8.41
C ASP A 27 7.59 8.25 -6.92
N ASP A 28 7.26 7.29 -6.05
CA ASP A 28 7.50 7.35 -4.60
C ASP A 28 8.92 6.90 -4.18
N PHE A 29 9.81 6.54 -5.12
CA PHE A 29 11.13 5.96 -4.90
C PHE A 29 11.13 4.72 -3.98
N ARG A 30 10.16 3.81 -4.18
CA ARG A 30 9.98 2.57 -3.42
C ARG A 30 10.09 1.34 -4.32
N SER A 31 10.35 0.18 -3.69
CA SER A 31 10.17 -1.10 -4.37
C SER A 31 8.69 -1.42 -4.57
N VAL A 32 8.35 -2.15 -5.64
CA VAL A 32 6.98 -2.60 -5.92
C VAL A 32 6.40 -3.40 -4.74
N ASN A 33 7.18 -4.28 -4.12
CA ASN A 33 6.75 -5.02 -2.93
C ASN A 33 6.48 -4.11 -1.73
N GLY A 34 7.31 -3.08 -1.55
CA GLY A 34 7.11 -2.07 -0.51
C GLY A 34 5.84 -1.26 -0.73
N GLN A 35 5.53 -0.91 -1.99
CA GLN A 35 4.30 -0.21 -2.33
C GLN A 35 3.06 -1.08 -2.10
N ILE A 36 3.10 -2.37 -2.47
CA ILE A 36 2.02 -3.32 -2.18
C ILE A 36 1.81 -3.45 -0.65
N GLU A 37 2.88 -3.56 0.12
CA GLU A 37 2.82 -3.65 1.59
C GLU A 37 2.20 -2.37 2.21
N TYR A 38 2.58 -1.19 1.70
CA TYR A 38 2.01 0.08 2.12
C TYR A 38 0.50 0.14 1.85
N LEU A 39 0.08 -0.16 0.63
CA LEU A 39 -1.34 -0.13 0.24
C LEU A 39 -2.19 -1.09 1.07
N LEU A 40 -1.73 -2.32 1.28
CA LEU A 40 -2.44 -3.29 2.11
C LEU A 40 -2.51 -2.85 3.59
N THR A 41 -1.44 -2.24 4.10
CA THR A 41 -1.39 -1.71 5.47
C THR A 41 -2.42 -0.58 5.63
N GLU A 42 -2.47 0.34 4.67
CA GLU A 42 -3.43 1.44 4.67
C GLU A 42 -4.86 0.92 4.56
N CYS A 43 -5.17 -0.01 3.66
CA CYS A 43 -6.49 -0.62 3.55
C CYS A 43 -6.94 -1.26 4.87
N VAL A 44 -6.06 -1.99 5.57
CA VAL A 44 -6.39 -2.60 6.87
C VAL A 44 -6.55 -1.54 7.95
N ARG A 45 -5.69 -0.52 7.99
CA ARG A 45 -5.76 0.60 8.94
C ARG A 45 -7.09 1.35 8.81
N GLN A 46 -7.48 1.66 7.59
CA GLN A 46 -8.74 2.33 7.29
C GLN A 46 -9.95 1.48 7.68
N ARG A 47 -9.95 0.19 7.32
CA ARG A 47 -11.02 -0.74 7.70
C ARG A 47 -11.20 -0.80 9.22
N LYS A 48 -10.12 -0.76 9.99
CA LYS A 48 -10.18 -0.70 11.46
C LYS A 48 -10.73 0.64 11.98
N LYS A 49 -10.47 1.75 11.28
CA LYS A 49 -10.91 3.10 11.68
C LYS A 49 -12.40 3.33 11.42
N ASN A 50 -12.89 3.02 10.22
CA ASN A 50 -14.23 3.41 9.77
C ASN A 50 -15.02 2.28 9.06
N GLY A 51 -14.49 1.06 9.02
CA GLY A 51 -15.12 -0.08 8.36
C GLY A 51 -15.08 -0.07 6.83
N LYS A 52 -14.52 0.97 6.20
CA LYS A 52 -14.43 1.11 4.74
C LYS A 52 -13.12 0.52 4.21
N TYR A 53 -13.13 0.05 2.96
CA TYR A 53 -11.98 -0.60 2.31
C TYR A 53 -11.11 0.36 1.48
N VAL A 54 -11.63 1.55 1.18
CA VAL A 54 -11.00 2.56 0.34
C VAL A 54 -11.20 3.91 1.03
N SER A 55 -10.14 4.73 1.08
CA SER A 55 -10.25 6.10 1.57
C SER A 55 -11.07 6.92 0.59
N GLU A 56 -11.94 7.77 1.12
CA GLU A 56 -12.62 8.81 0.33
C GLU A 56 -11.60 9.80 -0.29
N HIS A 57 -10.37 9.80 0.23
CA HIS A 57 -9.24 10.66 -0.17
C HIS A 57 -8.05 9.87 -0.77
N LEU A 58 -8.27 8.72 -1.44
CA LEU A 58 -7.16 7.92 -1.99
C LEU A 58 -6.35 8.67 -3.08
N ASP A 59 -7.00 9.61 -3.76
CA ASP A 59 -6.38 10.46 -4.80
C ASP A 59 -5.73 11.73 -4.23
N GLU A 60 -5.84 11.96 -2.92
CA GLU A 60 -5.23 13.11 -2.26
C GLU A 60 -3.84 12.73 -1.74
N PRO A 61 -2.79 13.49 -2.07
CA PRO A 61 -1.47 13.29 -1.49
C PRO A 61 -1.58 13.31 0.04
N PRO A 62 -0.93 12.37 0.76
CA PRO A 62 -0.93 12.41 2.21
C PRO A 62 -0.31 13.73 2.69
N GLU A 63 -1.01 14.47 3.54
CA GLU A 63 -0.42 15.57 4.29
C GLU A 63 0.65 14.98 5.24
N LEU A 64 1.91 15.04 4.81
CA LEU A 64 3.05 14.72 5.65
C LEU A 64 3.38 15.98 6.46
N ASP A 65 2.83 16.07 7.67
CA ASP A 65 3.29 17.04 8.67
C ASP A 65 4.69 16.60 9.15
N ILE A 66 5.71 17.10 8.46
CA ILE A 66 7.11 16.98 8.82
C ILE A 66 7.48 18.13 9.78
N SER A 67 7.00 18.05 11.01
CA SER A 67 7.43 18.94 12.12
C SER A 67 8.53 18.31 12.96
#